data_AF-A0A9X9QC50-F1
#
_entry.id   AF-A0A9X9QC50-F1
#
_cell.length_a   1.000
_cell.length_b   1.000
_cell.length_c   1.000
_cell.angle_alpha   90.00
_cell.angle_beta   90.00
_cell.angle_gamma   90.00
#
_symmetry.space_group_name_H-M   'P 1'
#
loop_
_entity.id
_entity.type
_entity.pdbx_description
1 polymer ?
#
loop_
_entity_poly.entity_id
_entity_poly.type
_entity_poly.pdbx_seq_one_letter_code
_entity_poly.pdbx_strand_id
1 'polypeptide(L)' 'MGKQRTQDSLRNIIKEAWDSVSSKDLVRLIQSMPARCQAVVDADGGTTRY' A
#
# COMPACT_ATOMS: atom_id res chain seq x y z
N MET A 1 18.80 1.75 22.59
CA MET A 1 19.49 0.71 21.80
C MET A 1 18.45 0.02 20.92
N GLY A 2 18.38 0.34 19.63
CA GLY A 2 17.48 -0.36 18.71
C GLY A 2 17.96 -1.80 18.53
N LYS A 3 17.11 -2.78 18.86
CA LYS A 3 17.42 -4.19 18.58
C LYS A 3 17.60 -4.35 17.07
N GLN A 4 18.81 -4.66 16.62
CA GLN A 4 19.07 -5.01 15.23
C GLN A 4 18.25 -6.26 14.88
N ARG A 5 17.30 -6.11 13.96
CA ARG A 5 16.47 -7.24 13.50
C ARG A 5 17.36 -8.16 12.67
N THR A 6 17.42 -9.44 13.02
CA THR A 6 18.02 -10.47 12.16
C THR A 6 17.19 -10.62 10.89
N GLN A 7 17.80 -11.10 9.80
CA GLN A 7 17.09 -11.32 8.53
C GLN A 7 15.83 -12.17 8.70
N ASP A 8 15.89 -13.23 9.51
CA ASP A 8 14.75 -14.10 9.79
C ASP A 8 13.64 -13.37 10.57
N SER A 9 14.01 -12.55 11.54
CA SER A 9 13.04 -11.74 12.28
C SER A 9 12.35 -10.72 11.39
N LEU A 10 13.10 -10.10 10.45
CA LEU A 10 12.52 -9.16 9.49
C LEU A 10 11.56 -9.87 8.54
N ARG A 11 11.92 -11.07 8.07
CA ARG A 11 11.07 -11.89 7.20
C ARG A 11 9.74 -12.25 7.88
N ASN A 12 9.78 -12.65 9.14
CA ASN A 12 8.56 -12.99 9.89
C ASN A 12 7.68 -11.75 10.09
N ILE A 13 8.27 -10.62 10.46
CA ILE A 13 7.54 -9.35 10.60
C ILE A 13 6.85 -8.94 9.30
N ILE A 14 7.54 -9.06 8.14
CA ILE A 14 6.94 -8.74 6.84
C ILE A 14 5.79 -9.67 6.52
N LYS A 15 5.93 -10.99 6.78
CA LYS A 15 4.86 -11.97 6.57
C LYS A 15 3.65 -11.67 7.43
N GLU A 16 3.84 -11.48 8.74
CA GLU A 16 2.76 -11.15 9.67
C GLU A 16 2.06 -9.85 9.27
N ALA A 17 2.82 -8.82 8.89
CA ALA A 17 2.25 -7.57 8.40
C ALA A 17 1.42 -7.76 7.13
N TRP A 18 1.92 -8.55 6.17
CA TRP A 18 1.21 -8.87 4.93
C TRP A 18 -0.08 -9.66 5.20
N ASP A 19 0.00 -10.69 6.03
CA ASP A 19 -1.15 -11.57 6.36
C ASP A 19 -2.23 -10.83 7.16
N SER A 20 -1.88 -9.73 7.83
CA SER A 20 -2.82 -8.85 8.53
C SER A 20 -3.65 -7.93 7.61
N VAL A 21 -3.24 -7.78 6.34
CA VAL A 21 -3.96 -6.93 5.38
C VAL A 21 -5.26 -7.61 4.98
N SER A 22 -6.40 -6.96 5.28
CA SER A 22 -7.70 -7.54 4.97
C SER A 22 -8.00 -7.49 3.47
N SER A 23 -8.68 -8.51 2.93
CA SER A 23 -9.16 -8.49 1.54
C SER A 23 -10.08 -7.30 1.26
N LYS A 24 -10.81 -6.82 2.27
CA LYS A 24 -11.67 -5.63 2.18
C LYS A 24 -10.86 -4.37 1.89
N ASP A 25 -9.70 -4.21 2.52
CA ASP A 25 -8.82 -3.05 2.28
C ASP A 25 -8.25 -3.08 0.86
N LEU A 26 -7.88 -4.26 0.37
CA LEU A 26 -7.43 -4.46 -1.01
C LEU A 26 -8.53 -4.14 -2.03
N VAL A 27 -9.75 -4.64 -1.80
CA VAL A 27 -10.90 -4.36 -2.67
C VAL A 27 -11.21 -2.86 -2.68
N ARG A 28 -11.18 -2.19 -1.53
CA ARG A 28 -11.38 -0.73 -1.44
C ARG A 28 -10.32 0.03 -2.23
N LEU A 29 -9.06 -0.41 -2.19
CA LEU A 29 -7.98 0.20 -2.97
C LEU A 29 -8.24 0.05 -4.48
N ILE A 30 -8.63 -1.13 -4.95
CA ILE A 30 -8.99 -1.37 -6.35
C ILE A 30 -10.17 -0.47 -6.76
N GLN A 31 -11.21 -0.43 -5.94
CA GLN A 31 -12.40 0.40 -6.19
C GLN A 31 -12.08 1.90 -6.24
N SER A 32 -10.98 2.35 -5.64
CA SER A 32 -10.55 3.76 -5.70
C SER A 32 -9.82 4.13 -7.01
N MET A 33 -9.38 3.14 -7.80
CA MET A 33 -8.59 3.37 -9.01
C MET A 33 -9.25 4.32 -10.03
N PRO A 34 -10.57 4.22 -10.33
CA PRO A 34 -11.21 5.16 -11.25
C PRO A 34 -11.06 6.62 -10.81
N ALA A 35 -11.19 6.92 -9.51
CA ALA A 35 -11.01 8.27 -8.99
C ALA A 35 -9.56 8.76 -9.09
N ARG A 36 -8.57 7.87 -8.91
CA ARG A 36 -7.15 8.19 -9.09
C ARG A 36 -6.83 8.50 -10.56
N CYS A 37 -7.37 7.70 -11.48
CA CYS A 37 -7.25 7.95 -12.91
C CYS A 37 -7.89 9.28 -13.30
N GLN A 38 -9.09 9.57 -12.78
CA GLN A 38 -9.74 10.86 -13.03
C GLN A 38 -8.88 12.02 -12.52
N ALA A 39 -8.26 11.89 -11.35
CA ALA A 39 -7.37 12.93 -10.84
C ALA A 39 -6.15 13.18 -11.75
N VAL A 40 -5.64 12.16 -12.44
CA VAL A 40 -4.55 12.32 -13.43
C VAL A 40 -5.07 13.04 -14.69
N VAL A 41 -6.28 12.72 -15.14
CA VAL A 41 -6.92 13.43 -16.27
C VAL A 41 -7.14 14.90 -15.93
N ASP A 42 -7.68 15.19 -14.75
CA ASP A 42 -7.93 16.56 -14.27
C ASP A 42 -6.62 17.36 -14.11
N ALA A 43 -5.50 16.66 -13.88
CA ALA A 43 -4.16 17.22 -13.79
C ALA A 43 -3.43 17.29 -15.15
N ASP A 44 -4.11 17.04 -16.27
CA ASP A 44 -3.54 16.97 -17.62
C ASP A 44 -2.30 16.04 -17.71
N GLY A 45 -2.40 14.89 -17.04
CA GLY A 45 -1.31 13.91 -16.95
C GLY A 45 -0.28 14.17 -15.85
N GLY A 46 -0.42 15.25 -15.07
CA GLY A 46 0.48 15.60 -13.97
C GLY A 46 0.33 14.74 -12.70
N THR A 47 1.21 14.99 -11.72
CA THR A 47 1.21 14.32 -10.42
C THR A 47 -0.04 14.66 -9.61
N THR A 48 -0.61 13.66 -8.92
CA THR A 48 -1.78 13.84 -8.06
C THR A 48 -1.43 13.57 -6.58
N ARG A 49 -2.38 13.80 -5.67
CA ARG A 49 -2.22 13.44 -4.24
C ARG A 49 -2.18 11.93 -4.00
N TYR A 50 -2.52 11.13 -5.01
CA TYR A 50 -2.60 9.68 -4.95
C TYR A 50 -1.37 9.00 -5.53
#